data_AF-A0A450XWI4-F1
#
_entry.id   AF-A0A450XWI4-F1
#
_cell.length_a   1.000
_cell.length_b   1.000
_cell.length_c   1.000
_cell.angle_alpha   90.00
_cell.angle_beta   90.00
_cell.angle_gamma   90.00
#
_symmetry.space_group_name_H-M   'P 1'
#
loop_
_entity.id
_entity.type
_entity.pdbx_description
1 polymer ?
#
loop_
_entity_poly.entity_id
_entity_poly.type
_entity_poly.pdbx_seq_one_letter_code
_entity_poly.pdbx_strand_id
1 'polypeptide(L)'
;MTDQELKELVASLAVSHQEAKIEIKESRAAQRETDRRLKENFEETDRRLKENFEETDRRLKESFEETKQLRKSIAETNLQTNLQIKELGRQIGGLGRKFGGFTEGMAYPSMKKLLRERFHMEFIVPRVEITRHGKSMELDVFGYSNGEENQAVVVEVKSRLDQEGIEQMERIMARFDEFLPEHRDKQRFGIVAAVDCSPEMEELAHRRGFYVARVQDELFVLDSSESFRPRYFGKR
;
A
#
# COMPACT_ATOMS: atom_id res chain seq x y z
N MET A 1 5.18 75.91 -86.22
CA MET A 1 3.78 75.68 -85.83
C MET A 1 2.91 76.65 -86.60
N THR A 2 1.93 76.13 -87.31
CA THR A 2 0.83 76.94 -87.83
C THR A 2 -0.12 77.30 -86.69
N ASP A 3 -0.87 78.40 -86.83
CA ASP A 3 -1.83 78.87 -85.80
C ASP A 3 -2.92 77.82 -85.49
N GLN A 4 -3.13 76.89 -86.43
CA GLN A 4 -4.05 75.75 -86.33
C GLN A 4 -3.49 74.62 -85.46
N GLU A 5 -2.20 74.28 -85.62
CA GLU A 5 -1.50 73.30 -84.75
C GLU A 5 -1.44 73.77 -83.29
N LEU A 6 -1.26 75.07 -83.05
CA LEU A 6 -1.24 75.64 -81.70
C LEU A 6 -2.62 75.54 -81.02
N LYS A 7 -3.69 75.82 -81.77
CA LYS A 7 -5.07 75.66 -81.28
C LYS A 7 -5.41 74.20 -80.96
N GLU A 8 -5.01 73.26 -81.80
CA GLU A 8 -5.21 71.82 -81.55
C GLU A 8 -4.44 71.34 -80.32
N LEU A 9 -3.19 71.80 -80.15
CA LEU A 9 -2.39 71.47 -78.97
C LEU A 9 -3.04 72.01 -77.68
N VAL A 10 -3.46 73.27 -77.66
CA VAL A 10 -4.13 73.88 -76.50
C VAL A 10 -5.47 73.19 -76.19
N ALA A 11 -6.24 72.82 -77.22
CA ALA A 11 -7.47 72.05 -77.05
C ALA A 11 -7.19 70.66 -76.46
N SER A 12 -6.17 69.94 -76.95
CA SER A 12 -5.77 68.63 -76.42
C SER A 12 -5.28 68.72 -74.96
N LEU A 13 -4.55 69.78 -74.62
CA LEU A 13 -4.05 70.02 -73.27
C LEU A 13 -5.19 70.35 -72.30
N ALA A 14 -6.20 71.10 -72.77
CA ALA A 14 -7.40 71.40 -71.98
C ALA A 14 -8.22 70.14 -71.68
N VAL A 15 -8.38 69.24 -72.67
CA VAL A 15 -9.04 67.94 -72.48
C VAL A 15 -8.25 67.07 -71.51
N SER A 16 -6.94 66.91 -71.72
CA SER A 16 -6.06 66.13 -70.85
C SER A 16 -6.04 66.65 -69.40
N HIS A 17 -6.02 67.97 -69.20
CA HIS A 17 -6.08 68.56 -67.86
C HIS A 17 -7.46 68.34 -67.19
N GLN A 18 -8.54 68.31 -67.96
CA GLN A 18 -9.87 68.01 -67.45
C GLN A 18 -10.01 66.54 -67.05
N GLU A 19 -9.46 65.62 -67.85
CA GLU A 19 -9.37 64.19 -67.55
C GLU A 19 -8.52 63.94 -66.30
N ALA A 20 -7.34 64.54 -66.19
CA ALA A 20 -6.47 64.43 -65.01
C ALA A 20 -7.16 64.95 -63.73
N LYS A 21 -7.97 66.02 -63.82
CA LYS A 21 -8.76 66.50 -62.69
C LYS A 21 -9.82 65.51 -62.24
N ILE A 22 -10.44 64.79 -63.18
CA ILE A 22 -11.43 63.75 -62.90
C ILE A 22 -10.72 62.57 -62.21
N GLU A 23 -9.62 62.08 -62.77
CA GLU A 23 -8.82 60.99 -62.16
C GLU A 23 -8.33 61.32 -60.76
N ILE A 24 -7.82 62.54 -60.52
CA ILE A 24 -7.39 62.98 -59.18
C ILE A 24 -8.56 63.00 -58.20
N LYS A 25 -9.75 63.41 -58.65
CA LYS A 25 -10.95 63.46 -57.82
C LYS A 25 -11.43 62.06 -57.47
N GLU A 26 -11.42 61.14 -58.43
CA GLU A 26 -11.75 59.72 -58.24
C GLU A 26 -10.74 59.02 -57.33
N SER A 27 -9.44 59.24 -57.55
CA SER A 27 -8.36 58.71 -56.71
C SER A 27 -8.48 59.17 -55.26
N ARG A 28 -8.80 60.45 -55.02
CA ARG A 28 -9.05 60.98 -53.67
C ARG A 28 -10.31 60.39 -53.03
N ALA A 29 -11.35 60.12 -53.81
CA ALA A 29 -12.55 59.46 -53.30
C ALA A 29 -12.25 58.01 -52.90
N ALA A 30 -11.52 57.27 -53.74
CA ALA A 30 -11.07 55.91 -53.46
C ALA A 30 -10.15 55.84 -52.24
N GLN A 31 -9.20 56.78 -52.07
CA GLN A 31 -8.37 56.87 -50.86
C GLN A 31 -9.20 57.09 -49.60
N ARG A 32 -10.16 58.03 -49.62
CA ARG A 32 -11.04 58.29 -48.47
C ARG A 32 -11.88 57.07 -48.10
N GLU A 33 -12.37 56.35 -49.09
CA GLU A 33 -13.11 55.11 -48.86
C GLU A 33 -12.20 54.02 -48.27
N THR A 34 -10.96 53.93 -48.75
CA THR A 34 -9.96 52.97 -48.24
C THR A 34 -9.59 53.27 -46.79
N ASP A 35 -9.32 54.54 -46.46
CA ASP A 35 -9.03 54.98 -45.09
C ASP A 35 -10.20 54.71 -44.14
N ARG A 36 -11.42 54.94 -44.62
CA ARG A 36 -12.64 54.65 -43.84
C ARG A 36 -12.77 53.15 -43.57
N ARG A 37 -12.61 52.30 -44.59
CA ARG A 37 -12.66 50.84 -44.42
C ARG A 37 -11.54 50.33 -43.50
N LEU A 38 -10.34 50.88 -43.61
CA LEU A 38 -9.23 50.54 -42.71
C LEU A 38 -9.59 50.87 -41.25
N LYS A 39 -10.13 52.06 -41.00
CA LYS A 39 -10.53 52.47 -39.65
C LYS A 39 -11.63 51.58 -39.08
N GLU A 40 -12.66 51.28 -39.87
CA GLU A 40 -13.75 50.38 -39.48
C GLU A 40 -13.22 48.97 -39.17
N ASN A 41 -12.31 48.44 -39.99
CA ASN A 41 -11.66 47.14 -39.74
C ASN A 41 -10.79 47.13 -38.48
N PHE A 42 -10.06 48.21 -38.20
CA PHE A 42 -9.26 48.33 -36.97
C PHE A 42 -10.16 48.34 -35.72
N GLU A 43 -11.23 49.13 -35.74
CA GLU A 43 -12.20 49.19 -34.65
C GLU A 43 -12.91 47.84 -34.42
N GLU A 44 -13.21 47.10 -35.50
CA GLU A 44 -13.77 45.75 -35.40
C GLU A 44 -12.75 44.75 -34.83
N THR A 45 -11.49 44.82 -35.28
CA THR A 45 -10.43 43.94 -34.81
C THR A 45 -10.13 44.15 -33.33
N ASP A 46 -10.06 45.40 -32.89
CA ASP A 46 -9.84 45.74 -31.47
C ASP A 46 -11.00 45.25 -30.58
N ARG A 47 -12.24 45.41 -31.05
CA ARG A 47 -13.43 44.89 -30.37
C ARG A 47 -13.39 43.36 -30.24
N ARG A 48 -13.12 42.65 -31.32
CA ARG A 48 -12.99 41.18 -31.32
C ARG A 48 -11.87 40.71 -30.40
N LEU A 49 -10.72 41.40 -30.40
CA LEU A 49 -9.63 41.10 -29.49
C LEU A 49 -10.06 41.22 -28.03
N LYS A 50 -10.73 42.31 -27.67
CA LYS A 50 -11.23 42.53 -26.31
C LYS A 50 -12.22 41.47 -25.87
N GLU A 51 -13.20 41.14 -26.73
CA GLU A 51 -14.19 40.08 -26.46
C GLU A 51 -13.51 38.71 -26.26
N ASN A 52 -12.55 38.36 -27.11
CA ASN A 52 -11.78 37.12 -26.99
C ASN A 52 -10.96 37.07 -25.69
N PHE A 53 -10.36 38.19 -25.28
CA PHE A 53 -9.64 38.27 -24.00
C PHE A 53 -10.57 38.07 -22.81
N GLU A 54 -11.73 38.72 -22.79
CA GLU A 54 -12.73 38.56 -21.73
C GLU A 54 -13.30 37.14 -21.66
N GLU A 55 -13.52 36.50 -22.81
CA GLU A 55 -13.94 35.11 -22.88
C GLU A 55 -12.84 34.16 -22.38
N THR A 56 -11.59 34.40 -22.76
CA THR A 56 -10.44 33.58 -22.32
C THR A 56 -10.24 33.68 -20.81
N ASP A 57 -10.33 34.88 -20.24
CA ASP A 57 -10.21 35.10 -18.79
C ASP A 57 -11.34 34.39 -18.03
N ARG A 58 -12.57 34.41 -18.56
CA ARG A 58 -13.70 33.69 -17.98
C ARG A 58 -13.49 32.18 -17.98
N ARG A 59 -13.10 31.61 -19.13
CA ARG A 59 -12.81 30.16 -19.26
C ARG A 59 -11.68 29.73 -18.33
N LEU A 60 -10.64 30.56 -18.18
CA LEU A 60 -9.55 30.30 -17.23
C LEU A 60 -10.06 30.26 -15.79
N LYS A 61 -10.86 31.24 -15.36
CA LYS A 61 -11.45 31.28 -14.01
C LYS A 61 -12.33 30.06 -13.72
N GLU A 62 -13.17 29.68 -14.68
CA GLU A 62 -14.02 28.48 -14.57
C GLU A 62 -13.16 27.21 -14.42
N SER A 63 -12.15 27.05 -15.28
CA SER A 63 -11.23 25.90 -15.21
C SER A 63 -10.44 25.83 -13.90
N PHE A 64 -10.03 26.99 -13.36
CA PHE A 64 -9.37 27.05 -12.05
C PHE A 64 -10.29 26.59 -10.91
N GLU A 65 -11.56 27.02 -10.91
CA GLU A 65 -12.50 26.63 -9.85
C GLU A 65 -12.89 25.15 -9.96
N GLU A 66 -13.10 24.62 -11.17
CA GLU A 66 -13.31 23.19 -11.42
C GLU A 66 -12.12 22.36 -10.92
N THR A 67 -10.90 22.77 -11.27
CA THR A 67 -9.68 22.08 -10.84
C THR A 67 -9.54 22.06 -9.31
N LYS A 68 -9.90 23.17 -8.66
CA LYS A 68 -9.86 23.31 -7.20
C LYS A 68 -10.91 22.42 -6.52
N GLN A 69 -12.13 22.36 -7.07
CA GLN A 69 -13.17 21.46 -6.58
C GLN A 69 -12.78 19.99 -6.75
N LEU A 70 -12.25 19.63 -7.91
CA LEU A 70 -11.76 18.28 -8.20
C LEU A 70 -10.64 17.88 -7.23
N ARG A 71 -9.67 18.76 -6.99
CA ARG A 71 -8.60 18.51 -6.00
C ARG A 71 -9.14 18.30 -4.59
N LYS A 72 -10.14 19.09 -4.17
CA LYS A 72 -10.77 18.95 -2.86
C LYS A 72 -11.50 17.60 -2.74
N SER A 73 -12.28 17.23 -3.75
CA SER A 73 -12.98 15.94 -3.79
C SER A 73 -12.00 14.76 -3.74
N ILE A 74 -10.92 14.80 -4.53
CA ILE A 74 -9.86 13.77 -4.51
C ILE A 74 -9.22 13.67 -3.13
N ALA A 75 -8.91 14.80 -2.48
CA ALA A 75 -8.33 14.80 -1.14
C ALA A 75 -9.27 14.17 -0.09
N GLU A 76 -10.56 14.50 -0.14
CA GLU A 76 -11.58 13.95 0.75
C GLU A 76 -11.77 12.45 0.51
N THR A 77 -11.88 12.01 -0.76
CA THR A 77 -11.97 10.60 -1.11
C THR A 77 -10.74 9.83 -0.64
N ASN A 78 -9.53 10.35 -0.87
CA ASN A 78 -8.29 9.70 -0.42
C ASN A 78 -8.24 9.55 1.10
N LEU A 79 -8.69 10.56 1.86
CA LEU A 79 -8.76 10.47 3.31
C LEU A 79 -9.73 9.37 3.75
N GLN A 80 -10.93 9.31 3.16
CA GLN A 80 -11.91 8.27 3.46
C GLN A 80 -11.41 6.87 3.11
N THR A 81 -10.80 6.69 1.93
CA THR A 81 -10.20 5.43 1.52
C THR A 81 -9.11 4.99 2.49
N ASN A 82 -8.24 5.89 2.92
CA ASN A 82 -7.19 5.57 3.88
C ASN A 82 -7.75 5.12 5.24
N LEU A 83 -8.84 5.72 5.71
CA LEU A 83 -9.52 5.30 6.94
C LEU A 83 -10.15 3.91 6.78
N GLN A 84 -10.80 3.64 5.65
CA GLN A 84 -11.38 2.34 5.34
C GLN A 84 -10.32 1.24 5.25
N ILE A 85 -9.19 1.50 4.58
CA ILE A 85 -8.06 0.55 4.50
C ILE A 85 -7.52 0.22 5.91
N LYS A 86 -7.35 1.23 6.76
CA LYS A 86 -6.90 1.02 8.15
C LYS A 86 -7.88 0.18 8.96
N GLU A 87 -9.17 0.46 8.84
CA GLU A 87 -10.21 -0.29 9.56
C GLU A 87 -10.29 -1.74 9.07
N LEU A 88 -10.22 -1.96 7.75
CA LEU A 88 -10.12 -3.31 7.17
C LEU A 88 -8.88 -4.04 7.68
N GLY A 89 -7.71 -3.40 7.71
CA GLY A 89 -6.49 -3.97 8.27
C GLY A 89 -6.66 -4.39 9.74
N ARG A 90 -7.33 -3.56 10.55
CA ARG A 90 -7.64 -3.86 11.95
C ARG A 90 -8.58 -5.04 12.10
N GLN A 91 -9.62 -5.11 11.26
CA GLN A 91 -10.59 -6.21 11.28
C GLN A 91 -9.97 -7.53 10.82
N ILE A 92 -9.21 -7.52 9.72
CA ILE A 92 -8.47 -8.69 9.20
C ILE A 92 -7.47 -9.19 10.25
N GLY A 93 -6.68 -8.28 10.84
CA GLY A 93 -5.77 -8.65 11.94
C GLY A 93 -6.50 -9.18 13.17
N GLY A 94 -7.69 -8.66 13.47
CA GLY A 94 -8.56 -9.17 14.53
C GLY A 94 -9.09 -10.58 14.25
N LEU A 95 -9.42 -10.90 13.00
CA LEU A 95 -9.80 -12.24 12.58
C LEU A 95 -8.63 -13.22 12.72
N GLY A 96 -7.43 -12.84 12.26
CA GLY A 96 -6.22 -13.68 12.41
C GLY A 96 -5.95 -14.09 13.86
N ARG A 97 -6.04 -13.14 14.81
CA ARG A 97 -5.89 -13.45 16.25
C ARG A 97 -6.95 -14.41 16.78
N LYS A 98 -8.21 -14.25 16.35
CA LYS A 98 -9.31 -15.15 16.75
C LYS A 98 -9.11 -16.57 16.21
N PHE A 99 -8.66 -16.70 14.97
CA PHE A 99 -8.35 -18.00 14.37
C PHE A 99 -7.19 -18.68 15.11
N GLY A 100 -6.10 -17.97 15.43
CA GLY A 100 -5.01 -18.49 16.26
C GLY A 100 -5.50 -18.99 17.62
N GLY A 101 -6.21 -18.14 18.36
CA GLY A 101 -6.76 -18.52 19.67
C GLY A 101 -7.75 -19.69 19.64
N PHE A 102 -8.47 -19.89 18.53
CA PHE A 102 -9.31 -21.05 18.30
C PHE A 102 -8.49 -22.32 18.05
N THR A 103 -7.46 -22.25 17.21
CA THR A 103 -6.54 -23.38 16.97
C THR A 103 -5.84 -23.81 18.25
N GLU A 104 -5.33 -22.87 19.06
CA GLU A 104 -4.77 -23.15 20.39
C GLU A 104 -5.79 -23.86 21.30
N GLY A 105 -7.03 -23.36 21.34
CA GLY A 105 -8.10 -23.92 22.15
C GLY A 105 -8.43 -25.36 21.76
N MET A 106 -8.41 -25.68 20.47
CA MET A 106 -8.61 -27.04 19.96
C MET A 106 -7.39 -27.95 20.19
N ALA A 107 -6.17 -27.42 20.10
CA ALA A 107 -4.95 -28.20 20.26
C ALA A 107 -4.71 -28.60 21.72
N TYR A 108 -5.12 -27.77 22.68
CA TYR A 108 -4.78 -27.95 24.09
C TYR A 108 -5.12 -29.32 24.69
N PRO A 109 -6.34 -29.90 24.50
CA PRO A 109 -6.65 -31.24 25.02
C PRO A 109 -5.66 -32.31 24.54
N SER A 110 -5.30 -32.26 23.25
CA SER A 110 -4.32 -33.17 22.65
C SER A 110 -2.92 -32.94 23.21
N MET A 111 -2.50 -31.68 23.33
CA MET A 111 -1.19 -31.33 23.90
C MET A 111 -1.07 -31.73 25.36
N LYS A 112 -2.13 -31.54 26.15
CA LYS A 112 -2.18 -31.98 27.55
C LYS A 112 -2.00 -33.49 27.65
N LYS A 113 -2.69 -34.26 26.80
CA LYS A 113 -2.55 -35.72 26.75
C LYS A 113 -1.13 -36.12 26.35
N LEU A 114 -0.61 -35.53 25.28
CA LEU A 114 0.74 -35.77 24.78
C LEU A 114 1.82 -35.53 25.86
N LEU A 115 1.77 -34.36 26.50
CA LEU A 115 2.73 -33.97 27.53
C LEU A 115 2.66 -34.87 28.77
N ARG A 116 1.47 -35.34 29.16
CA ARG A 116 1.31 -36.31 30.26
C ARG A 116 1.87 -37.68 29.91
N GLU A 117 1.52 -38.21 28.75
CA GLU A 117 1.74 -39.61 28.39
C GLU A 117 3.15 -39.86 27.82
N ARG A 118 3.69 -38.90 27.07
CA ARG A 118 4.98 -39.05 26.36
C ARG A 118 6.15 -38.38 27.05
N PHE A 119 5.90 -37.27 27.72
CA PHE A 119 6.93 -36.46 28.38
C PHE A 119 6.81 -36.47 29.90
N HIS A 120 5.84 -37.22 30.46
CA HIS A 120 5.65 -37.36 31.91
C HIS A 120 5.59 -36.02 32.67
N MET A 121 5.02 -35.00 32.03
CA MET A 121 4.92 -33.65 32.61
C MET A 121 3.98 -33.65 33.82
N GLU A 122 4.45 -33.11 34.95
CA GLU A 122 3.68 -33.01 36.18
C GLU A 122 2.77 -31.78 36.18
N PHE A 123 3.30 -30.68 35.63
CA PHE A 123 2.62 -29.41 35.45
C PHE A 123 2.43 -29.15 33.98
N ILE A 124 1.23 -28.72 33.59
CA ILE A 124 0.88 -28.34 32.22
C ILE A 124 -0.02 -27.12 32.32
N VAL A 125 0.40 -26.02 31.72
CA VAL A 125 -0.28 -24.73 31.79
C VAL A 125 -0.47 -24.21 30.35
N PRO A 126 -1.71 -23.95 29.91
CA PRO A 126 -1.97 -23.27 28.64
C PRO A 126 -1.84 -21.75 28.80
N ARG A 127 -1.61 -21.05 27.68
CA ARG A 127 -1.66 -19.57 27.57
C ARG A 127 -0.82 -18.89 28.66
N VAL A 128 0.45 -19.23 28.72
CA VAL A 128 1.37 -18.64 29.70
C VAL A 128 1.81 -17.27 29.21
N GLU A 129 1.45 -16.23 29.95
CA GLU A 129 1.91 -14.86 29.71
C GLU A 129 2.94 -14.47 30.77
N ILE A 130 4.14 -14.06 30.34
CA ILE A 130 5.24 -13.71 31.23
C ILE A 130 5.67 -12.28 30.92
N THR A 131 5.64 -11.41 31.93
CA THR A 131 6.20 -10.05 31.83
C THR A 131 7.38 -9.90 32.79
N ARG A 132 8.55 -9.55 32.26
CA ARG A 132 9.77 -9.34 33.05
C ARG A 132 10.60 -8.19 32.49
N HIS A 133 11.06 -7.29 33.35
CA HIS A 133 11.89 -6.13 32.98
C HIS A 133 11.34 -5.33 31.79
N GLY A 134 10.02 -5.13 31.74
CA GLY A 134 9.35 -4.39 30.66
C GLY A 134 9.25 -5.13 29.32
N LYS A 135 9.59 -6.42 29.27
CA LYS A 135 9.42 -7.28 28.09
C LYS A 135 8.37 -8.35 28.37
N SER A 136 7.71 -8.81 27.32
CA SER A 136 6.74 -9.91 27.39
C SER A 136 7.19 -11.13 26.57
N MET A 137 6.69 -12.30 26.97
CA MET A 137 6.76 -13.57 26.25
C MET A 137 5.45 -14.32 26.50
N GLU A 138 4.93 -14.94 25.45
CA GLU A 138 3.75 -15.78 25.50
C GLU A 138 4.13 -17.20 25.06
N LEU A 139 3.57 -18.21 25.73
CA LEU A 139 3.72 -19.62 25.38
C LEU A 139 2.32 -20.25 25.28
N ASP A 140 2.01 -20.93 24.18
CA ASP A 140 0.68 -21.52 24.00
C ASP A 140 0.42 -22.65 25.00
N VAL A 141 1.40 -23.54 25.18
CA VAL A 141 1.40 -24.53 26.27
C VAL A 141 2.80 -24.68 26.82
N PHE A 142 2.90 -24.68 28.15
CA PHE A 142 4.14 -24.95 28.87
C PHE A 142 3.95 -26.13 29.82
N GLY A 143 4.80 -27.13 29.70
CA GLY A 143 4.85 -28.29 30.60
C GLY A 143 6.19 -28.37 31.31
N TYR A 144 6.20 -28.82 32.57
CA TYR A 144 7.44 -29.20 33.25
C TYR A 144 7.21 -30.31 34.28
N SER A 145 8.28 -31.02 34.60
CA SER A 145 8.36 -32.00 35.70
C SER A 145 9.56 -31.70 36.58
N ASN A 146 9.43 -31.95 37.89
CA ASN A 146 10.51 -31.88 38.85
C ASN A 146 10.78 -33.30 39.36
N GLY A 147 11.92 -33.90 39.03
CA GLY A 147 12.18 -35.30 39.39
C GLY A 147 13.35 -35.87 38.61
N GLU A 148 13.35 -37.19 38.41
CA GLU A 148 14.44 -37.89 37.70
C GLU A 148 14.69 -37.34 36.30
N GLU A 149 13.63 -37.01 35.56
CA GLU A 149 13.77 -36.46 34.21
C GLU A 149 14.12 -34.96 34.21
N ASN A 150 13.65 -34.20 35.21
CA ASN A 150 13.84 -32.76 35.36
C ASN A 150 13.72 -31.97 34.04
N GLN A 151 12.55 -31.99 33.40
CA GLN A 151 12.36 -31.45 32.04
C GLN A 151 11.33 -30.32 31.98
N ALA A 152 11.40 -29.54 30.92
CA ALA A 152 10.48 -28.49 30.53
C ALA A 152 10.23 -28.56 29.02
N VAL A 153 8.98 -28.43 28.61
CA VAL A 153 8.54 -28.52 27.23
C VAL A 153 7.71 -27.30 26.89
N VAL A 154 8.09 -26.59 25.84
CA VAL A 154 7.32 -25.49 25.26
C VAL A 154 6.62 -26.00 24.01
N VAL A 155 5.33 -25.72 23.89
CA VAL A 155 4.55 -25.99 22.69
C VAL A 155 4.10 -24.66 22.09
N GLU A 156 4.34 -24.51 20.79
CA GLU A 156 3.77 -23.46 19.94
C GLU A 156 2.77 -24.10 18.98
N VAL A 157 1.58 -23.52 18.87
CA VAL A 157 0.46 -24.01 18.05
C VAL A 157 0.28 -23.11 16.84
N LYS A 158 0.29 -23.71 15.64
CA LYS A 158 0.06 -23.03 14.37
C LYS A 158 -1.12 -23.63 13.61
N SER A 159 -1.93 -22.77 12.99
CA SER A 159 -2.92 -23.23 12.01
C SER A 159 -2.23 -23.80 10.77
N ARG A 160 -1.20 -23.11 10.29
CA ARG A 160 -0.29 -23.58 9.25
C ARG A 160 1.14 -23.31 9.66
N LEU A 161 2.00 -24.33 9.57
CA LEU A 161 3.42 -24.14 9.83
C LEU A 161 4.11 -23.51 8.62
N ASP A 162 4.79 -22.39 8.87
CA ASP A 162 5.70 -21.74 7.96
C ASP A 162 7.05 -21.48 8.64
N GLN A 163 7.98 -20.87 7.91
CA GLN A 163 9.31 -20.56 8.43
C GLN A 163 9.26 -19.59 9.62
N GLU A 164 8.36 -18.60 9.60
CA GLU A 164 8.22 -17.63 10.69
C GLU A 164 7.80 -18.31 12.00
N GLY A 165 6.91 -19.31 11.93
CA GLY A 165 6.51 -20.10 13.09
C GLY A 165 7.66 -20.89 13.72
N ILE A 166 8.54 -21.46 12.91
CA ILE A 166 9.75 -22.17 13.40
C ILE A 166 10.73 -21.16 14.04
N GLU A 167 10.96 -20.02 13.39
CA GLU A 167 11.82 -18.96 13.92
C GLU A 167 11.25 -18.36 15.21
N GLN A 168 9.92 -18.31 15.37
CA GLN A 168 9.28 -17.89 16.60
C GLN A 168 9.62 -18.85 17.75
N MET A 169 9.51 -20.16 17.54
CA MET A 169 9.93 -21.16 18.52
C MET A 169 11.42 -21.00 18.87
N GLU A 170 12.29 -20.76 17.89
CA GLU A 170 13.71 -20.47 18.16
C GLU A 170 13.90 -19.23 19.05
N ARG A 171 13.17 -18.14 18.78
CA ARG A 171 13.20 -16.92 19.61
C ARG A 171 12.72 -17.18 21.03
N ILE A 172 11.67 -17.98 21.20
CA ILE A 172 11.15 -18.38 22.52
C ILE A 172 12.22 -19.15 23.29
N MET A 173 12.76 -20.21 22.69
CA MET A 173 13.76 -21.06 23.35
C MET A 173 15.07 -20.30 23.64
N ALA A 174 15.50 -19.39 22.75
CA ALA A 174 16.69 -18.56 22.96
C ALA A 174 16.55 -17.59 24.14
N ARG A 175 15.33 -17.11 24.39
CA ARG A 175 15.02 -16.16 25.48
C ARG A 175 14.49 -16.86 26.72
N PHE A 176 14.38 -18.19 26.72
CA PHE A 176 13.77 -18.95 27.81
C PHE A 176 14.38 -18.61 29.18
N ASP A 177 15.71 -18.53 29.30
CA ASP A 177 16.39 -18.23 30.58
C ASP A 177 16.17 -16.79 31.07
N GLU A 178 15.84 -15.86 30.18
CA GLU A 178 15.49 -14.47 30.51
C GLU A 178 14.12 -14.41 31.20
N PHE A 179 13.19 -15.24 30.77
CA PHE A 179 11.80 -15.23 31.24
C PHE A 179 11.51 -16.26 32.33
N LEU A 180 12.12 -17.45 32.25
CA LEU A 180 11.92 -18.60 33.15
C LEU A 180 13.25 -19.11 33.75
N PRO A 181 14.05 -18.25 34.42
CA PRO A 181 15.30 -18.62 35.08
C PRO A 181 15.14 -19.73 36.12
N GLU A 182 13.98 -19.86 36.76
CA GLU A 182 13.62 -20.95 37.69
C GLU A 182 13.63 -22.35 37.04
N HIS A 183 13.66 -22.40 35.71
CA HIS A 183 13.67 -23.63 34.92
C HIS A 183 14.96 -23.80 34.10
N ARG A 184 16.00 -22.99 34.37
CA ARG A 184 17.26 -22.98 33.59
C ARG A 184 17.97 -24.33 33.55
N ASP A 185 17.93 -25.05 34.67
CA ASP A 185 18.64 -26.32 34.87
C ASP A 185 17.87 -27.53 34.31
N LYS A 186 16.70 -27.30 33.72
CA LYS A 186 15.86 -28.36 33.15
C LYS A 186 16.31 -28.77 31.77
N GLN A 187 15.99 -30.01 31.40
CA GLN A 187 16.04 -30.39 30.00
C GLN A 187 14.90 -29.80 29.20
N ARG A 188 15.24 -29.02 28.18
CA ARG A 188 14.29 -28.15 27.49
C ARG A 188 14.09 -28.56 26.06
N PHE A 189 12.84 -28.82 25.70
CA PHE A 189 12.41 -29.22 24.37
C PHE A 189 11.34 -28.27 23.84
N GLY A 190 11.32 -28.09 22.51
CA GLY A 190 10.28 -27.36 21.81
C GLY A 190 9.45 -28.32 20.95
N ILE A 191 8.12 -28.14 20.97
CA ILE A 191 7.17 -28.83 20.09
C ILE A 191 6.45 -27.77 19.25
N VAL A 192 6.42 -27.96 17.95
CA VAL A 192 5.57 -27.18 17.05
C VAL A 192 4.37 -28.04 16.66
N ALA A 193 3.20 -27.67 17.16
CA ALA A 193 1.94 -28.32 16.81
C ALA A 193 1.29 -27.56 15.64
N ALA A 194 1.01 -28.24 14.53
CA ALA A 194 0.45 -27.59 13.34
C ALA A 194 -0.74 -28.36 12.76
N VAL A 195 -1.83 -27.66 12.42
CA VAL A 195 -2.97 -28.26 11.72
C VAL A 195 -2.59 -28.61 10.28
N ASP A 196 -1.98 -27.67 9.57
CA ASP A 196 -1.41 -27.86 8.24
C ASP A 196 0.12 -27.69 8.28
N CYS A 197 0.85 -28.68 7.76
CA CYS A 197 2.31 -28.66 7.76
C CYS A 197 2.82 -29.44 6.55
N SER A 198 3.54 -28.77 5.65
CA SER A 198 4.18 -29.43 4.50
C SER A 198 5.37 -30.29 4.94
N PRO A 199 5.73 -31.33 4.16
CA PRO A 199 6.92 -32.13 4.45
C PRO A 199 8.21 -31.30 4.55
N GLU A 200 8.34 -30.24 3.75
CA GLU A 200 9.50 -29.34 3.75
C GLU A 200 9.62 -28.56 5.08
N MET A 201 8.50 -28.08 5.61
CA MET A 201 8.46 -27.34 6.88
C MET A 201 8.68 -28.26 8.07
N GLU A 202 8.14 -29.48 8.03
CA GLU A 202 8.41 -30.51 9.01
C GLU A 202 9.89 -30.88 9.06
N GLU A 203 10.49 -31.15 7.90
CA GLU A 203 11.93 -31.46 7.82
C GLU A 203 12.76 -30.29 8.34
N LEU A 204 12.36 -29.05 8.04
CA LEU A 204 13.00 -27.86 8.59
C LEU A 204 12.89 -27.79 10.12
N ALA A 205 11.71 -28.02 10.69
CA ALA A 205 11.50 -28.02 12.13
C ALA A 205 12.34 -29.11 12.82
N HIS A 206 12.37 -30.32 12.25
CA HIS A 206 13.22 -31.41 12.72
C HIS A 206 14.71 -31.06 12.63
N ARG A 207 15.17 -30.45 11.53
CA ARG A 207 16.58 -29.98 11.40
C ARG A 207 16.93 -28.91 12.44
N ARG A 208 15.97 -28.06 12.85
CA ARG A 208 16.15 -27.10 13.96
C ARG A 208 16.08 -27.76 15.35
N GLY A 209 15.67 -29.02 15.40
CA GLY A 209 15.63 -29.85 16.60
C GLY A 209 14.35 -29.74 17.40
N PHE A 210 13.25 -29.31 16.76
CA PHE A 210 11.92 -29.28 17.36
C PHE A 210 11.15 -30.54 17.02
N TYR A 211 10.38 -31.04 17.98
CA TYR A 211 9.34 -32.02 17.70
C TYR A 211 8.23 -31.38 16.87
N VAL A 212 7.61 -32.15 15.98
CA VAL A 212 6.43 -31.73 15.24
C VAL A 212 5.23 -32.56 15.72
N ALA A 213 4.11 -31.90 16.02
CA ALA A 213 2.85 -32.58 16.27
C ALA A 213 1.83 -32.21 15.18
N ARG A 214 1.19 -33.23 14.58
CA ARG A 214 0.20 -33.06 13.51
C ARG A 214 -1.17 -33.59 13.93
N VAL A 215 -2.22 -33.04 13.32
CA VAL A 215 -3.57 -33.57 13.49
C VAL A 215 -3.69 -34.93 12.76
N GLN A 216 -4.05 -35.96 13.51
CA GLN A 216 -4.42 -37.30 13.06
C GLN A 216 -5.70 -37.70 13.81
N ASP A 217 -6.76 -38.11 13.09
CA ASP A 217 -8.05 -38.50 13.69
C ASP A 217 -8.57 -37.50 14.74
N GLU A 218 -8.56 -36.21 14.38
CA GLU A 218 -8.98 -35.07 15.23
C GLU A 218 -8.07 -34.75 16.44
N LEU A 219 -7.03 -35.55 16.68
CA LEU A 219 -6.08 -35.35 17.78
C LEU A 219 -4.69 -35.01 17.26
N PHE A 220 -3.94 -34.22 18.02
CA PHE A 220 -2.53 -34.00 17.71
C PHE A 220 -1.68 -35.18 18.19
N VAL A 221 -0.85 -35.70 17.29
CA VAL A 221 0.09 -36.80 17.54
C VAL A 221 1.49 -36.35 17.15
N LEU A 222 2.51 -36.77 17.91
CA LEU A 222 3.90 -36.53 17.53
C LEU A 222 4.24 -37.28 16.25
N ASP A 223 4.72 -36.52 15.28
CA ASP A 223 5.26 -37.03 14.03
C ASP A 223 6.77 -36.98 14.14
N SER A 224 7.37 -38.05 14.67
CA SER A 224 8.82 -38.15 14.83
C SER A 224 9.26 -39.53 14.41
N SER A 225 10.13 -39.59 13.40
CA SER A 225 10.78 -40.84 13.01
C SER A 225 11.65 -41.36 14.15
N GLU A 226 11.90 -42.68 14.18
CA GLU A 226 12.79 -43.30 15.18
C GLU A 226 14.22 -42.70 15.19
N SER A 227 14.62 -42.07 14.08
CA SER A 227 15.92 -41.43 13.90
C SER A 227 15.97 -39.97 14.37
N PHE A 228 14.82 -39.35 14.68
CA PHE A 228 14.78 -37.97 15.13
C PHE A 228 15.45 -37.81 16.50
N ARG A 229 16.34 -36.81 16.61
CA ARG A 229 16.96 -36.44 17.89
C ARG A 229 16.61 -34.99 18.21
N PRO A 230 15.87 -34.73 19.30
CA PRO A 230 15.51 -33.38 19.66
C PRO A 230 16.73 -32.57 20.09
N ARG A 231 16.67 -31.25 19.88
CA ARG A 231 17.67 -30.34 20.42
C ARG A 231 17.34 -30.03 21.86
N TYR A 232 18.34 -30.19 22.72
CA TYR A 232 18.31 -29.67 24.08
C TYR A 232 18.64 -28.18 24.07
N PHE A 233 17.76 -27.37 24.64
CA PHE A 233 17.92 -25.91 24.72
C PHE A 233 18.29 -25.48 26.14
N GLY A 234 19.51 -25.76 26.58
CA GLY A 234 20.04 -25.25 27.85
C GLY A 234 21.56 -25.25 27.91
N LYS A 235 22.14 -24.73 28.99
CA LYS A 235 23.59 -24.81 29.20
C LYS A 235 23.97 -26.26 29.51
N ARG A 236 24.91 -26.81 28.74
CA ARG A 236 25.56 -28.08 29.06
C ARG A 236 26.36 -27.97 30.35
#